data_AF-A0A2V7CC88-F1
#
_entry.id   AF-A0A2V7CC88-F1
#
_cell.length_a   1.000
_cell.length_b   1.000
_cell.length_c   1.000
_cell.angle_alpha   90.00
_cell.angle_beta   90.00
_cell.angle_gamma   90.00
#
_symmetry.space_group_name_H-M   'P 1'
#
loop_
_entity.id
_entity.type
_entity.pdbx_description
1 polymer ?
#
loop_
_entity_poly.entity_id
_entity_poly.type
_entity_poly.pdbx_seq_one_letter_code
_entity_poly.pdbx_strand_id
1 'polypeptide(L)'
;MRPTFWVPPVLWMALILWFSSDTGSAVHTGRWLLPILRALAPWATPAQLDTIHALTRKGGHVTEYAILAGLWLRALVGGRAVRPAATAWIAFALTLGWAILDETYQSFFPSRTASATDVAIDGTGALLAVVVGHLGWRRVAERATVFLLWVTALGGGAALALNALTGVPSRALWLTTPLAAFGLLGRRLWWARRRDSSKEGPTAPR
;
A
#
# COMPACT_ATOMS: atom_id res chain seq x y z
N MET A 1 -5.41 10.83 29.68
CA MET A 1 -5.66 10.16 28.37
C MET A 1 -6.25 8.79 28.64
N ARG A 2 -7.24 8.32 27.86
CA ARG A 2 -7.82 6.97 28.08
C ARG A 2 -6.81 5.90 27.62
N PRO A 3 -6.42 4.93 28.46
CA PRO A 3 -5.39 3.94 28.13
C PRO A 3 -5.79 3.03 26.96
N THR A 4 -7.10 2.85 26.74
CA THR A 4 -7.67 2.01 25.67
C THR A 4 -7.26 2.41 24.26
N PHE A 5 -6.81 3.65 24.03
CA PHE A 5 -6.30 4.09 22.74
C PHE A 5 -4.89 3.54 22.43
N TRP A 6 -4.09 3.32 23.46
CA TRP A 6 -2.68 2.96 23.37
C TRP A 6 -2.44 1.46 23.44
N VAL A 7 -3.40 0.69 23.97
CA VAL A 7 -3.30 -0.77 24.04
C VAL A 7 -3.17 -1.41 22.64
N PRO A 8 -3.99 -1.07 21.63
CA PRO A 8 -3.91 -1.72 20.32
C PRO A 8 -2.56 -1.62 19.59
N PRO A 9 -1.91 -0.43 19.45
CA PRO A 9 -0.58 -0.39 18.82
C PRO A 9 0.45 -1.21 19.61
N VAL A 10 0.39 -1.22 20.95
CA VAL A 10 1.31 -2.03 21.78
C VAL A 10 1.09 -3.53 21.59
N LEU A 11 -0.16 -4.00 21.53
CA LEU A 11 -0.46 -5.40 21.23
C LEU A 11 0.01 -5.78 19.82
N TRP A 12 -0.13 -4.86 18.86
CA TRP A 12 0.33 -5.09 17.50
C TRP A 12 1.85 -5.15 17.40
N MET A 13 2.56 -4.32 18.16
CA MET A 13 4.03 -4.41 18.32
C MET A 13 4.46 -5.79 18.84
N ALA A 14 3.76 -6.33 19.84
CA ALA A 14 4.02 -7.67 20.35
C ALA A 14 3.76 -8.76 19.29
N LEU A 15 2.70 -8.59 18.48
CA LEU A 15 2.41 -9.49 17.35
C LEU A 15 3.53 -9.46 16.30
N ILE A 16 4.03 -8.27 15.95
CA ILE A 16 5.16 -8.12 15.02
C ILE A 16 6.39 -8.85 15.57
N LEU A 17 6.74 -8.67 16.85
CA LEU A 17 7.89 -9.40 17.44
C LEU A 17 7.73 -10.91 17.35
N TRP A 18 6.52 -11.43 17.54
CA TRP A 18 6.25 -12.85 17.35
C TRP A 18 6.46 -13.28 15.89
N PHE A 19 5.95 -12.53 14.91
CA PHE A 19 6.22 -12.79 13.50
C PHE A 19 7.70 -12.61 13.13
N SER A 20 8.45 -11.78 13.84
CA SER A 20 9.88 -11.55 13.62
C SER A 20 10.78 -12.62 14.25
N SER A 21 10.25 -13.42 15.19
CA SER A 21 10.94 -14.62 15.70
C SER A 21 11.19 -15.67 14.61
N ASP A 22 11.90 -16.75 14.93
CA ASP A 22 12.11 -17.86 14.01
C ASP A 22 10.81 -18.47 13.44
N THR A 23 9.69 -18.33 14.16
CA THR A 23 8.36 -18.78 13.71
C THR A 23 7.99 -18.20 12.34
N GLY A 24 8.29 -16.92 12.12
CA GLY A 24 8.02 -16.26 10.85
C GLY A 24 9.18 -16.32 9.86
N SER A 25 10.21 -17.15 10.06
CA SER A 25 11.36 -17.21 9.14
C SER A 25 10.98 -17.78 7.77
N ALA A 26 11.81 -17.53 6.76
CA ALA A 26 11.58 -18.06 5.42
C ALA A 26 11.52 -19.59 5.44
N VAL A 27 12.35 -20.23 6.26
CA VAL A 27 12.35 -21.67 6.46
C VAL A 27 10.99 -22.15 7.01
N HIS A 28 10.50 -21.55 8.10
CA HIS A 28 9.24 -21.98 8.71
C HIS A 28 8.02 -21.72 7.83
N THR A 29 7.93 -20.54 7.23
CA THR A 29 6.81 -20.20 6.35
C THR A 29 6.81 -21.01 5.05
N GLY A 30 7.98 -21.33 4.51
CA GLY A 30 8.12 -22.11 3.27
C GLY A 30 7.64 -23.55 3.42
N ARG A 31 7.75 -24.15 4.62
CA ARG A 31 7.33 -25.53 4.89
C ARG A 31 5.86 -25.80 4.57
N TRP A 32 4.98 -24.82 4.75
CA TRP A 32 3.55 -24.97 4.48
C TRP A 32 3.09 -24.17 3.26
N LEU A 33 3.69 -23.00 2.98
CA LEU A 33 3.25 -22.16 1.86
C LEU A 33 3.74 -22.69 0.50
N LEU A 34 4.98 -23.17 0.39
CA LEU A 34 5.52 -23.66 -0.89
C LEU A 34 4.74 -24.87 -1.43
N PRO A 35 4.33 -25.88 -0.63
CA PRO A 35 3.45 -26.94 -1.11
C PRO A 35 2.13 -26.43 -1.70
N ILE A 36 1.51 -25.42 -1.08
CA ILE A 36 0.28 -24.80 -1.59
C ILE A 36 0.55 -24.09 -2.92
N LEU A 37 1.63 -23.30 -3.00
CA LEU A 37 2.00 -22.60 -4.23
C LEU A 37 2.30 -23.60 -5.38
N ARG A 38 2.96 -24.72 -5.09
CA ARG A 38 3.19 -25.82 -6.06
C ARG A 38 1.89 -26.43 -6.55
N ALA A 39 0.92 -26.65 -5.66
CA ALA A 39 -0.38 -27.19 -6.03
C ALA A 39 -1.19 -26.22 -6.90
N LEU A 40 -1.10 -24.91 -6.63
CA LEU A 40 -1.82 -23.88 -7.37
C LEU A 40 -1.17 -23.53 -8.73
N ALA A 41 0.16 -23.65 -8.82
CA ALA A 41 0.93 -23.34 -10.02
C ALA A 41 1.93 -24.47 -10.33
N PRO A 42 1.46 -25.66 -10.74
CA PRO A 42 2.34 -26.81 -11.03
C PRO A 42 3.29 -26.57 -12.21
N TRP A 43 3.00 -25.55 -13.05
CA TRP A 43 3.85 -25.12 -14.16
C TRP A 43 4.99 -24.17 -13.74
N ALA A 44 5.00 -23.68 -12.50
CA ALA A 44 6.00 -22.73 -12.04
C ALA A 44 7.30 -23.45 -11.64
N THR A 45 8.44 -22.85 -11.99
CA THR A 45 9.76 -23.37 -11.59
C THR A 45 10.00 -23.16 -10.09
N PRO A 46 10.90 -23.94 -9.45
CA PRO A 46 11.24 -23.74 -8.04
C PRO A 46 11.64 -22.29 -7.71
N ALA A 47 12.46 -21.67 -8.57
CA ALA A 47 12.88 -20.27 -8.39
C ALA A 47 11.71 -19.27 -8.45
N GLN A 48 10.72 -19.52 -9.32
CA GLN A 48 9.51 -18.68 -9.38
C GLN A 48 8.68 -18.81 -8.10
N LEU A 49 8.55 -20.03 -7.56
CA LEU A 49 7.82 -20.27 -6.32
C LEU A 49 8.50 -19.61 -5.11
N ASP A 50 9.83 -19.70 -5.02
CA ASP A 50 10.62 -19.04 -3.98
C ASP A 50 10.50 -17.51 -4.09
N THR A 51 10.46 -16.98 -5.32
CA THR A 51 10.21 -15.55 -5.56
C THR A 51 8.82 -15.13 -5.09
N ILE A 52 7.78 -15.90 -5.43
CA ILE A 52 6.40 -15.62 -4.98
C ILE A 52 6.31 -15.69 -3.45
N HIS A 53 6.98 -16.67 -2.82
CA HIS A 53 7.05 -16.78 -1.37
C HIS A 53 7.75 -15.58 -0.75
N ALA A 54 8.90 -15.15 -1.29
CA ALA A 54 9.60 -13.95 -0.83
C ALA A 54 8.72 -12.69 -0.97
N LEU A 55 8.06 -12.49 -2.12
CA LEU A 55 7.13 -11.38 -2.34
C LEU A 55 5.96 -11.41 -1.37
N THR A 56 5.41 -12.59 -1.09
CA THR A 56 4.33 -12.77 -0.12
C THR A 56 4.77 -12.31 1.27
N ARG A 57 5.98 -12.68 1.70
CA ARG A 57 6.56 -12.23 2.97
C ARG A 57 6.73 -10.72 3.00
N LYS A 58 7.33 -10.12 1.96
CA LYS A 58 7.47 -8.65 1.87
C LYS A 58 6.11 -7.94 1.88
N GLY A 59 5.07 -8.53 1.29
CA GLY A 59 3.69 -8.02 1.40
C GLY A 59 3.16 -8.06 2.83
N GLY A 60 3.49 -9.10 3.59
CA GLY A 60 3.20 -9.21 5.03
C GLY A 60 3.83 -8.05 5.81
N HIS A 61 5.14 -7.84 5.65
CA HIS A 61 5.89 -6.72 6.23
C HIS A 61 5.23 -5.36 5.95
N VAL A 62 4.97 -5.03 4.68
CA VAL A 62 4.26 -3.79 4.31
C VAL A 62 2.92 -3.66 5.04
N THR A 63 2.17 -4.76 5.17
CA THR A 63 0.85 -4.78 5.82
C THR A 63 0.94 -4.59 7.32
N GLU A 64 1.86 -5.29 8.00
CA GLU A 64 2.08 -5.21 9.44
C GLU A 64 2.41 -3.78 9.87
N TYR A 65 3.33 -3.13 9.17
CA TYR A 65 3.76 -1.78 9.50
C TYR A 65 2.76 -0.71 9.06
N ALA A 66 1.99 -0.94 7.99
CA ALA A 66 0.84 -0.11 7.65
C ALA A 66 -0.23 -0.13 8.75
N ILE A 67 -0.56 -1.32 9.28
CA ILE A 67 -1.51 -1.46 10.39
C ILE A 67 -0.96 -0.76 11.64
N LEU A 68 0.31 -0.96 11.99
CA LEU A 68 0.93 -0.31 13.14
C LEU A 68 0.83 1.22 13.06
N ALA A 69 1.19 1.81 11.91
CA ALA A 69 1.09 3.25 11.70
C ALA A 69 -0.37 3.75 11.79
N GLY A 70 -1.32 3.00 11.26
CA GLY A 70 -2.75 3.30 11.39
C GLY A 70 -3.24 3.26 12.84
N LEU A 71 -2.76 2.30 13.64
CA LEU A 71 -3.08 2.20 15.06
C LEU A 71 -2.47 3.35 15.88
N TRP A 72 -1.22 3.75 15.58
CA TRP A 72 -0.60 4.93 16.17
C TRP A 72 -1.35 6.22 15.83
N LEU A 73 -1.72 6.40 14.57
CA LEU A 73 -2.56 7.52 14.13
C LEU A 73 -3.87 7.58 14.93
N ARG A 74 -4.59 6.46 15.01
CA ARG A 74 -5.84 6.34 15.77
C ARG A 74 -5.63 6.71 17.24
N ALA A 75 -4.54 6.22 17.84
CA ALA A 75 -4.23 6.48 19.25
C ALA A 75 -3.91 7.96 19.51
N LEU A 76 -3.07 8.57 18.68
CA LEU A 76 -2.65 9.96 18.80
C LEU A 76 -3.82 10.94 18.61
N VAL A 77 -4.70 10.68 17.63
CA VAL A 77 -5.92 11.47 17.40
C VAL A 77 -6.92 11.28 18.53
N GLY A 78 -7.27 10.04 18.87
CA GLY A 78 -8.28 9.72 19.89
C GLY A 78 -7.86 10.13 21.30
N GLY A 79 -6.57 10.02 21.60
CA GLY A 79 -5.98 10.46 22.87
C GLY A 79 -5.82 11.98 22.99
N ARG A 80 -6.02 12.74 21.91
CA ARG A 80 -5.73 14.19 21.81
C ARG A 80 -4.31 14.52 22.30
N ALA A 81 -3.36 13.63 22.02
CA ALA A 81 -2.04 13.67 22.61
C ALA A 81 -1.11 14.70 21.95
N VAL A 82 -1.36 14.99 20.68
CA VAL A 82 -0.51 15.84 19.84
C VAL A 82 -1.36 16.71 18.92
N ARG A 83 -0.76 17.76 18.37
CA ARG A 83 -1.45 18.65 17.42
C ARG A 83 -1.85 17.85 16.16
N PRO A 84 -3.04 18.08 15.56
CA PRO A 84 -3.49 17.34 14.39
C PRO A 84 -2.49 17.33 13.23
N ALA A 85 -1.82 18.46 12.98
CA ALA A 85 -0.82 18.60 11.93
C ALA A 85 0.44 17.72 12.14
N ALA A 86 0.79 17.40 13.39
CA ALA A 86 1.98 16.61 13.72
C ALA A 86 1.68 15.10 13.86
N THR A 87 0.40 14.72 13.96
CA THR A 87 -0.01 13.34 14.27
C THR A 87 0.51 12.33 13.25
N ALA A 88 0.44 12.69 11.96
CA ALA A 88 0.93 11.89 10.85
C ALA A 88 2.43 11.57 10.96
N TRP A 89 3.25 12.60 11.16
CA TRP A 89 4.70 12.45 11.24
C TRP A 89 5.14 11.70 12.49
N ILE A 90 4.46 11.92 13.62
CA ILE A 90 4.77 11.19 14.86
C ILE A 90 4.40 9.71 14.72
N ALA A 91 3.23 9.38 14.15
CA ALA A 91 2.85 7.99 13.90
C ALA A 91 3.84 7.28 12.96
N PHE A 92 4.28 7.97 11.90
CA PHE A 92 5.31 7.48 10.99
C PHE A 92 6.63 7.23 11.73
N ALA A 93 7.12 8.21 12.48
CA ALA A 93 8.40 8.12 13.20
C ALA A 93 8.40 6.99 14.25
N LEU A 94 7.29 6.82 15.00
CA LEU A 94 7.14 5.72 15.96
C LEU A 94 7.18 4.36 15.26
N THR A 95 6.50 4.24 14.11
CA THR A 95 6.44 2.99 13.34
C THR A 95 7.79 2.67 12.69
N LEU A 96 8.47 3.66 12.12
CA LEU A 96 9.80 3.50 11.54
C LEU A 96 10.85 3.16 12.61
N GLY A 97 10.76 3.80 13.77
CA GLY A 97 11.59 3.45 14.93
C GLY A 97 11.36 1.99 15.37
N TRP A 98 10.11 1.52 15.34
CA TRP A 98 9.80 0.12 15.61
C TRP A 98 10.39 -0.82 14.56
N ALA A 99 10.33 -0.48 13.27
CA ALA A 99 10.93 -1.29 12.20
C ALA A 99 12.44 -1.46 12.39
N ILE A 100 13.15 -0.41 12.79
CA ILE A 100 14.59 -0.48 13.09
C ILE A 100 14.86 -1.42 14.28
N LEU A 101 14.05 -1.31 15.35
CA LEU A 101 14.18 -2.17 16.52
C LEU A 101 13.86 -3.63 16.18
N ASP A 102 12.85 -3.86 15.35
CA ASP A 102 12.47 -5.18 14.88
C ASP A 102 13.57 -5.83 14.05
N GLU A 103 14.19 -5.10 13.12
CA GLU A 103 15.31 -5.60 12.32
C GLU A 103 16.53 -5.93 13.19
N THR A 104 16.76 -5.11 14.22
CA THR A 104 17.78 -5.37 15.24
C THR A 104 17.44 -6.65 16.01
N TYR A 105 16.18 -6.85 16.39
CA TYR A 105 15.71 -8.06 17.05
C TYR A 105 15.88 -9.31 16.17
N GLN A 106 15.54 -9.21 14.89
CA GLN A 106 15.72 -10.31 13.92
C GLN A 106 17.20 -10.71 13.78
N SER A 107 18.15 -9.77 13.94
CA SER A 107 19.59 -10.05 13.87
C SER A 107 20.08 -11.08 14.90
N PHE A 108 19.32 -11.31 15.98
CA PHE A 108 19.65 -12.31 16.99
C PHE A 108 19.28 -13.75 16.61
N PHE A 109 18.56 -13.95 15.49
CA PHE A 109 18.12 -15.27 15.04
C PHE A 109 18.96 -15.74 13.84
N PRO A 110 19.64 -16.90 13.92
CA PRO A 110 20.43 -17.43 12.80
C PRO A 110 19.62 -17.74 11.54
N SER A 111 18.30 -17.94 11.68
CA SER A 111 17.38 -18.19 10.56
C SER A 111 16.89 -16.91 9.87
N ARG A 112 17.35 -15.75 10.33
CA ARG A 112 17.00 -14.42 9.84
C ARG A 112 18.23 -13.69 9.31
N THR A 113 17.99 -12.74 8.42
CA THR A 113 19.02 -11.89 7.86
C THR A 113 18.56 -10.46 7.99
N ALA A 114 19.21 -9.71 8.88
CA ALA A 114 18.95 -8.29 9.03
C ALA A 114 19.37 -7.52 7.76
N SER A 115 18.58 -6.53 7.37
CA SER A 115 18.56 -5.89 6.07
C SER A 115 17.97 -4.49 6.20
N ALA A 116 18.76 -3.47 5.84
CA ALA A 116 18.26 -2.10 5.73
C ALA A 116 17.14 -1.97 4.68
N THR A 117 17.08 -2.89 3.71
CA THR A 117 15.98 -2.95 2.73
C THR A 117 14.67 -3.31 3.40
N ASP A 118 14.68 -4.12 4.46
CA ASP A 118 13.47 -4.58 5.14
C ASP A 118 12.88 -3.43 5.93
N VAL A 119 13.72 -2.67 6.64
CA VAL A 119 13.32 -1.39 7.28
C VAL A 119 12.72 -0.40 6.27
N ALA A 120 13.27 -0.30 5.05
CA ALA A 120 12.73 0.57 4.02
C ALA A 120 11.36 0.10 3.50
N ILE A 121 11.17 -1.21 3.37
CA ILE A 121 9.89 -1.83 2.97
C ILE A 121 8.84 -1.59 4.06
N ASP A 122 9.19 -1.81 5.32
CA ASP A 122 8.34 -1.56 6.48
C ASP A 122 7.94 -0.07 6.57
N GLY A 123 8.93 0.82 6.39
CA GLY A 123 8.72 2.26 6.30
C GLY A 123 7.78 2.66 5.16
N THR A 124 7.81 1.95 4.03
CA THR A 124 6.87 2.19 2.92
C THR A 124 5.44 1.87 3.33
N GLY A 125 5.21 0.75 4.03
CA GLY A 125 3.90 0.42 4.62
C GLY A 125 3.40 1.49 5.59
N ALA A 126 4.27 1.93 6.50
CA ALA A 126 3.96 3.00 7.44
C ALA A 126 3.58 4.31 6.74
N LEU A 127 4.34 4.72 5.72
CA LEU A 127 4.09 5.93 4.95
C LEU A 127 2.75 5.86 4.21
N LEU A 128 2.44 4.72 3.59
CA LEU A 128 1.16 4.50 2.90
C LEU A 128 -0.02 4.68 3.86
N ALA A 129 0.03 4.07 5.04
CA ALA A 129 -1.02 4.21 6.04
C ALA A 129 -1.18 5.66 6.50
N VAL A 130 -0.08 6.38 6.68
CA VAL A 130 -0.12 7.79 7.09
C VAL A 130 -0.71 8.69 6.00
N VAL A 131 -0.32 8.50 4.73
CA VAL A 131 -0.90 9.23 3.60
C VAL A 131 -2.39 8.97 3.48
N VAL A 132 -2.82 7.70 3.61
CA VAL A 132 -4.24 7.33 3.60
C VAL A 132 -5.00 7.94 4.78
N GLY A 133 -4.43 7.89 5.98
CA GLY A 133 -5.04 8.48 7.18
C GLY A 133 -5.17 10.01 7.08
N HIS A 134 -4.17 10.69 6.51
CA HIS A 134 -4.17 12.15 6.39
C HIS A 134 -5.09 12.66 5.27
N LEU A 135 -5.07 12.02 4.09
CA LEU A 135 -5.85 12.46 2.93
C LEU A 135 -7.28 11.90 2.93
N GLY A 136 -7.49 10.77 3.59
CA GLY A 136 -8.72 10.00 3.58
C GLY A 136 -8.81 9.04 2.38
N TRP A 137 -9.30 7.82 2.63
CA TRP A 137 -9.37 6.74 1.64
C TRP A 137 -10.01 7.16 0.31
N ARG A 138 -11.13 7.90 0.36
CA ARG A 138 -11.84 8.36 -0.84
C ARG A 138 -10.97 9.23 -1.73
N ARG A 139 -10.20 10.16 -1.14
CA ARG A 139 -9.33 11.06 -1.91
C ARG A 139 -8.12 10.32 -2.46
N VAL A 140 -7.54 9.39 -1.69
CA VAL A 140 -6.44 8.55 -2.15
C VAL A 140 -6.89 7.67 -3.31
N ALA A 141 -7.99 6.94 -3.17
CA ALA A 141 -8.54 6.10 -4.22
C ALA A 141 -8.85 6.93 -5.49
N GLU A 142 -9.40 8.13 -5.33
CA GLU A 142 -9.66 9.03 -6.45
C GLU A 142 -8.37 9.44 -7.19
N ARG A 143 -7.36 9.91 -6.45
CA ARG A 143 -6.07 10.33 -7.02
C ARG A 143 -5.34 9.17 -7.66
N ALA A 144 -5.31 8.00 -7.01
CA ALA A 144 -4.72 6.78 -7.54
C ALA A 144 -5.41 6.35 -8.84
N THR A 145 -6.74 6.36 -8.88
CA THR A 145 -7.51 6.05 -10.10
C THR A 145 -7.15 7.00 -11.24
N VAL A 146 -7.15 8.31 -10.99
CA VAL A 146 -6.80 9.31 -12.02
C VAL A 146 -5.37 9.13 -12.50
N PHE A 147 -4.43 8.89 -11.58
CA PHE A 147 -3.03 8.62 -11.92
C PHE A 147 -2.87 7.37 -12.79
N LEU A 148 -3.50 6.26 -12.41
CA LEU A 148 -3.46 5.01 -13.18
C LEU A 148 -4.04 5.20 -14.58
N LEU A 149 -5.17 5.90 -14.70
CA LEU A 149 -5.75 6.23 -16.01
C LEU A 149 -4.80 7.05 -16.87
N TRP A 150 -4.09 8.04 -16.30
CA TRP A 150 -3.08 8.81 -17.03
C TRP A 150 -1.88 7.97 -17.45
N VAL A 151 -1.36 7.12 -16.56
CA VAL A 151 -0.24 6.22 -16.86
C VAL A 151 -0.64 5.27 -17.99
N THR A 152 -1.83 4.67 -17.93
CA THR A 152 -2.33 3.80 -19.00
C THR A 152 -2.56 4.56 -20.30
N ALA A 153 -3.13 5.76 -20.27
CA ALA A 153 -3.37 6.55 -21.47
C ALA A 153 -2.08 7.02 -22.15
N LEU A 154 -1.15 7.59 -21.37
CA LEU A 154 0.12 8.14 -21.89
C LEU A 154 1.10 7.02 -22.25
N GLY A 155 1.31 6.07 -21.33
CA GLY A 155 2.20 4.93 -21.56
C GLY A 155 1.68 4.01 -22.67
N GLY A 156 0.37 3.73 -22.67
CA GLY A 156 -0.28 2.98 -23.74
C GLY A 156 -0.21 3.70 -25.08
N GLY A 157 -0.40 5.03 -25.11
CA GLY A 157 -0.25 5.84 -26.32
C GLY A 157 1.17 5.82 -26.89
N ALA A 158 2.17 5.97 -26.03
CA ALA A 158 3.58 5.85 -26.43
C ALA A 158 3.91 4.44 -26.97
N ALA A 159 3.42 3.39 -26.30
CA ALA A 159 3.59 2.01 -26.76
C ALA A 159 2.88 1.75 -28.11
N LEU A 160 1.67 2.29 -28.31
CA LEU A 160 0.96 2.22 -29.58
C LEU A 160 1.77 2.87 -30.71
N ALA A 161 2.34 4.05 -30.47
CA ALA A 161 3.15 4.76 -31.46
C ALA A 161 4.42 3.97 -31.81
N LEU A 162 5.14 3.48 -30.80
CA LEU A 162 6.35 2.67 -31.02
C LEU A 162 6.03 1.39 -31.80
N ASN A 163 4.95 0.70 -31.46
CA ASN A 163 4.49 -0.50 -32.15
C ASN A 163 4.15 -0.20 -33.62
N ALA A 164 3.48 0.93 -33.89
CA ALA A 164 3.19 1.36 -35.25
C ALA A 164 4.47 1.66 -36.06
N LEU A 165 5.48 2.27 -35.43
CA LEU A 165 6.77 2.56 -36.05
C LEU A 165 7.63 1.31 -36.30
N THR A 166 7.46 0.27 -35.48
CA THR A 166 8.28 -0.96 -35.52
C THR A 166 7.57 -2.15 -36.18
N GLY A 167 6.30 -1.99 -36.57
CA GLY A 167 5.49 -3.06 -37.16
C GLY A 167 5.02 -4.14 -36.17
N VAL A 168 5.16 -3.91 -34.86
CA VAL A 168 4.73 -4.84 -33.82
C VAL A 168 3.21 -4.69 -33.57
N PRO A 169 2.42 -5.78 -33.47
CA PRO A 169 0.99 -5.67 -33.23
C PRO A 169 0.66 -5.29 -31.78
N SER A 170 -0.15 -4.24 -31.61
CA SER A 170 -0.47 -3.66 -30.30
C SER A 170 -1.54 -4.39 -29.45
N ARG A 171 -2.28 -5.33 -30.05
CA ARG A 171 -3.25 -6.20 -29.35
C ARG A 171 -4.16 -5.44 -28.36
N ALA A 172 -4.10 -5.79 -27.07
CA ALA A 172 -4.95 -5.23 -26.01
C ALA A 172 -4.80 -3.70 -25.83
N LEU A 173 -3.67 -3.10 -26.25
CA LEU A 173 -3.44 -1.66 -26.12
C LEU A 173 -4.44 -0.83 -26.91
N TRP A 174 -5.00 -1.38 -28.00
CA TRP A 174 -6.07 -0.72 -28.77
C TRP A 174 -7.36 -0.54 -27.97
N LEU A 175 -7.57 -1.34 -26.93
CA LEU A 175 -8.73 -1.26 -26.06
C LEU A 175 -8.40 -0.51 -24.76
N THR A 176 -7.32 -0.89 -24.08
CA THR A 176 -6.99 -0.35 -22.75
C THR A 176 -6.62 1.14 -22.80
N THR A 177 -5.92 1.58 -23.85
CA THR A 177 -5.46 2.97 -23.97
C THR A 177 -6.63 3.93 -24.22
N PRO A 178 -7.52 3.70 -25.22
CA PRO A 178 -8.68 4.58 -25.41
C PRO A 178 -9.65 4.54 -24.24
N LEU A 179 -9.89 3.37 -23.62
CA LEU A 179 -10.75 3.27 -22.43
C LEU A 179 -10.23 4.15 -21.28
N ALA A 180 -8.92 4.16 -21.05
CA ALA A 180 -8.32 5.01 -20.03
C ALA A 180 -8.51 6.51 -20.36
N ALA A 181 -8.32 6.91 -21.62
CA ALA A 181 -8.54 8.28 -22.08
C ALA A 181 -10.01 8.72 -21.96
N PHE A 182 -10.95 7.86 -22.35
CA PHE A 182 -12.38 8.12 -22.17
C PHE A 182 -12.78 8.19 -20.70
N GLY A 183 -12.18 7.36 -19.85
CA GLY A 183 -12.34 7.44 -18.40
C GLY A 183 -11.93 8.80 -17.83
N LEU A 184 -10.79 9.34 -18.28
CA LEU A 184 -10.33 10.68 -17.88
C LEU A 184 -11.29 11.78 -18.36
N LEU A 185 -11.74 11.70 -19.62
CA LEU A 185 -12.69 12.67 -20.18
C LEU A 185 -14.03 12.64 -19.44
N GLY A 186 -14.60 11.46 -19.23
CA GLY A 186 -15.86 11.29 -18.51
C GLY A 186 -15.81 11.87 -17.10
N ARG A 187 -14.69 11.65 -16.39
CA ARG A 187 -14.46 12.24 -15.06
C ARG A 187 -14.35 13.76 -15.10
N ARG A 188 -13.65 14.33 -16.09
CA ARG A 188 -13.56 15.79 -16.27
C ARG A 188 -14.94 16.41 -16.51
N LEU A 189 -15.74 15.80 -17.38
CA LEU A 189 -17.10 16.25 -17.70
C LEU A 189 -18.03 16.15 -16.49
N TRP A 190 -17.95 15.06 -15.73
CA TRP A 190 -18.74 14.88 -14.51
C TRP A 190 -18.47 15.95 -13.46
N TRP A 191 -17.19 16.26 -13.21
CA TRP A 191 -16.80 17.31 -12.27
C TRP A 191 -17.18 18.71 -12.77
N ALA A 192 -17.12 18.97 -14.07
CA ALA A 192 -17.58 20.24 -14.66
C ALA A 192 -19.09 20.44 -14.42
N ARG A 193 -19.91 19.42 -14.69
CA ARG A 193 -21.36 19.46 -14.45
C ARG A 193 -21.70 19.68 -12.97
N ARG A 194 -21.01 18.98 -12.06
CA ARG A 194 -21.25 19.16 -10.60
C ARG A 194 -20.93 20.56 -10.11
N ARG A 195 -19.90 21.22 -10.65
CA ARG A 195 -19.57 22.60 -10.27
C ARG A 195 -20.65 23.58 -10.72
N ASP A 196 -21.23 23.37 -11.90
CA ASP A 196 -22.37 24.18 -12.36
C ASP A 196 -23.60 24.01 -11.47
N SER A 197 -24.01 22.78 -11.18
CA SER A 197 -25.18 22.52 -10.32
C SER A 197 -25.01 23.04 -8.88
N SER A 198 -23.77 23.21 -8.40
CA SER A 198 -23.51 23.79 -7.07
C SER A 198 -23.58 25.33 -7.04
N LYS A 199 -23.49 25.99 -8.20
CA LYS A 199 -23.61 27.45 -8.32
C LYS A 199 -25.07 27.90 -8.41
N GLU A 200 -25.95 27.04 -8.90
CA GLU A 200 -27.40 27.25 -8.99
C GLU A 200 -28.13 26.90 -7.67
N GLY A 201 -27.64 27.40 -6.52
CA GLY A 201 -28.16 27.07 -5.18
C GLY A 201 -29.70 27.09 -5.06
N PRO A 202 -30.28 26.37 -4.06
CA PRO A 202 -31.71 26.06 -4.02
C PRO A 202 -32.53 27.34 -4.17
N THR A 203 -33.29 27.41 -5.28
CA THR A 203 -34.26 28.46 -5.51
C THR A 203 -35.22 28.49 -4.32
N ALA A 204 -35.14 29.54 -3.51
CA ALA A 204 -36.04 29.73 -2.38
C ALA A 204 -37.49 29.73 -2.91
N PRO A 205 -38.40 28.92 -2.33
CA PRO A 205 -39.81 29.01 -2.70
C PRO A 205 -40.34 30.40 -2.29
N ARG A 206 -40.99 31.05 -3.25
CA ARG A 206 -41.69 32.35 -3.06
C ARG A 206 -42.92 32.20 -2.19
#